data_AF-A0A814JF03-F1
#
_entry.id   AF-A0A814JF03-F1
#
_cell.length_a   1.000
_cell.length_b   1.000
_cell.length_c   1.000
_cell.angle_alpha   90.00
_cell.angle_beta   90.00
_cell.angle_gamma   90.00
#
_symmetry.space_group_name_H-M   'P 1'
#
loop_
_entity.id
_entity.type
_entity.pdbx_description
1 polymer ?
#
loop_
_entity_poly.entity_id
_entity_poly.type
_entity_poly.pdbx_seq_one_letter_code
_entity_poly.pdbx_strand_id
1 'polypeptide(L)'
;MTECEQSRVGREFLDSVSWPTLLRRPAHDQCYCHQCYSSDLPDTLTVAGYTYVIPRGWSRFAVSVDEDFFNHHNVWKTWLNCYHGTSIDNARSCVEHRQLLLPNDITMYGKKLEIREDHIPGEQYVFTTPSIKYAALGCYGHTYDFRSPRDSKLYTIKVVLQCKQKPDSIIAQPETVGAREREIKICPHFPNEVLEWKTKHRSSVMIYGLLLQVKGEDAEDDSNLSLCQSISITENQPHESIIIPPQSAPSNENVDNNPKSPPSNQAIDNNSKPTRSIASTYRSKWASMSRKRAALLIILVVSTFLPIAALIIGQIYKNDCPMQPWIPRWLIIFGAMGLAGFGLIFITMSITFQRCSKDTEVGNDISSYMFCLLILFFLAWLIAGSVWIFPANLEVQFNETNKKTYCHKTLYKFAFGLSLVQYSLIGVLICCCLGNVF
;
A
#
# COMPACT_ATOMS: atom_id res chain seq x y z
N MET A 1 28.36 17.51 -12.40
CA MET A 1 27.51 18.66 -12.76
C MET A 1 27.36 19.51 -11.52
N THR A 2 27.58 20.82 -11.64
CA THR A 2 27.30 21.78 -10.58
C THR A 2 25.80 21.79 -10.30
N GLU A 3 25.43 21.75 -9.03
CA GLU A 3 24.03 21.86 -8.63
C GLU A 3 23.44 23.21 -9.05
N CYS A 4 22.21 23.22 -9.58
CA CYS A 4 21.51 24.45 -9.90
C CYS A 4 21.03 25.19 -8.64
N GLU A 5 20.96 26.52 -8.72
CA GLU A 5 20.59 27.38 -7.58
C GLU A 5 19.25 26.99 -6.95
N GLN A 6 18.25 26.66 -7.79
CA GLN A 6 16.93 26.30 -7.29
C GLN A 6 16.92 25.02 -6.46
N SER A 7 17.62 23.97 -6.89
CA SER A 7 17.76 22.75 -6.10
C SER A 7 18.59 22.99 -4.84
N ARG A 8 19.65 23.79 -4.92
CA ARG A 8 20.50 24.13 -3.78
C ARG A 8 19.73 24.84 -2.68
N VAL A 9 19.07 25.95 -3.04
CA VAL A 9 18.28 26.77 -2.11
C VAL A 9 17.12 25.95 -1.54
N GLY A 10 16.46 25.14 -2.37
CA GLY A 10 15.42 24.23 -1.90
C GLY A 10 15.91 23.24 -0.84
N ARG A 11 17.11 22.64 -1.00
CA ARG A 11 17.69 21.76 0.03
C ARG A 11 18.02 22.52 1.31
N GLU A 12 18.63 23.70 1.20
CA GLU A 12 18.93 24.55 2.35
C GLU A 12 17.67 24.94 3.13
N PHE A 13 16.57 25.26 2.43
CA PHE A 13 15.27 25.51 3.04
C PHE A 13 14.73 24.27 3.76
N LEU A 14 14.76 23.09 3.14
CA LEU A 14 14.31 21.84 3.76
C LEU A 14 15.09 21.48 5.02
N ASP A 15 16.37 21.82 5.06
CA ASP A 15 17.21 21.64 6.25
C ASP A 15 16.83 22.64 7.36
N SER A 16 16.50 23.89 7.01
CA SER A 16 16.04 24.88 8.00
C SER A 16 14.68 24.56 8.63
N VAL A 17 13.80 23.85 7.92
CA VAL A 17 12.44 23.52 8.39
C VAL A 17 12.34 22.10 8.94
N SER A 18 13.46 21.44 9.28
CA SER A 18 13.45 20.08 9.83
C SER A 18 12.64 19.09 8.97
N TRP A 19 12.74 19.15 7.65
CA TRP A 19 12.01 18.25 6.76
C TRP A 19 12.50 16.80 6.92
N PRO A 20 11.62 15.77 6.97
CA PRO A 20 11.97 14.43 7.48
C PRO A 20 13.03 13.73 6.62
N THR A 21 14.27 13.69 7.09
CA THR A 21 15.44 13.24 6.32
C THR A 21 15.36 11.78 5.88
N LEU A 22 14.84 10.90 6.74
CA LEU A 22 14.66 9.47 6.44
C LEU A 22 13.60 9.19 5.36
N LEU A 23 12.71 10.16 5.12
CA LEU A 23 11.69 10.06 4.08
C LEU A 23 12.12 10.76 2.79
N ARG A 24 13.34 11.31 2.70
CA ARG A 24 13.86 11.90 1.46
C ARG A 24 14.41 10.80 0.54
N ARG A 25 14.31 11.01 -0.77
CA ARG A 25 14.93 10.16 -1.80
C ARG A 25 15.73 11.00 -2.80
N PRO A 26 16.91 11.56 -2.42
CA PRO A 26 17.64 12.52 -3.26
C PRO A 26 17.99 12.02 -4.67
N ALA A 27 18.14 10.70 -4.85
CA ALA A 27 18.37 10.09 -6.15
C ALA A 27 17.21 10.28 -7.16
N HIS A 28 16.03 10.70 -6.70
CA HIS A 28 14.84 10.95 -7.50
C HIS A 28 14.40 12.43 -7.51
N ASP A 29 15.21 13.31 -6.94
CA ASP A 29 15.00 14.75 -7.02
C ASP A 29 15.07 15.21 -8.48
N GLN A 30 14.22 16.16 -8.86
CA GLN A 30 14.15 16.66 -10.22
C GLN A 30 13.90 18.16 -10.22
N CYS A 31 14.76 18.92 -10.87
CA CYS A 31 14.56 20.34 -11.09
C CYS A 31 13.92 20.59 -12.47
N TYR A 32 12.93 21.48 -12.49
CA TYR A 32 12.22 21.93 -13.69
C TYR A 32 12.46 23.42 -14.00
N CYS A 33 13.54 24.00 -13.47
CA CYS A 33 13.96 25.35 -13.84
C CYS A 33 14.47 25.37 -15.29
N HIS A 34 14.57 26.56 -15.88
CA HIS A 34 15.04 26.74 -17.27
C HIS A 34 16.41 26.09 -17.59
N GLN A 35 17.32 25.99 -16.61
CA GLN A 35 18.64 25.37 -16.77
C GLN A 35 18.59 23.85 -16.71
N CYS A 36 17.69 23.28 -15.90
CA CYS A 36 17.61 21.83 -15.69
C CYS A 36 16.58 21.14 -16.58
N TYR A 37 15.58 21.89 -17.06
CA TYR A 37 14.53 21.41 -17.94
C TYR A 37 14.31 22.47 -19.02
N SER A 38 15.02 22.31 -20.14
CA SER A 38 15.04 23.24 -21.27
C SER A 38 13.62 23.61 -21.75
N SER A 39 13.47 24.81 -22.31
CA SER A 39 12.25 25.25 -22.98
C SER A 39 11.82 24.31 -24.12
N ASP A 40 12.76 23.60 -24.74
CA ASP A 40 12.48 22.69 -25.87
C ASP A 40 11.80 21.37 -25.44
N LEU A 41 11.89 21.02 -24.16
CA LEU A 41 11.17 19.88 -23.61
C LEU A 41 9.67 20.18 -23.54
N PRO A 42 8.78 19.19 -23.46
CA PRO A 42 7.34 19.44 -23.46
C PRO A 42 6.84 20.00 -22.12
N ASP A 43 5.81 20.85 -22.18
CA ASP A 43 5.08 21.38 -21.01
C ASP A 43 4.12 20.36 -20.39
N THR A 44 3.79 19.32 -21.15
CA THR A 44 2.88 18.26 -20.74
C THR A 44 3.40 16.90 -21.16
N LEU A 45 3.17 15.88 -20.35
CA LEU A 45 3.38 14.48 -20.69
C LEU A 45 2.04 13.73 -20.66
N THR A 46 1.97 12.57 -21.31
CA THR A 46 0.85 11.65 -21.15
C THR A 46 1.21 10.59 -20.13
N VAL A 47 0.45 10.51 -19.04
CA VAL A 47 0.63 9.52 -17.97
C VAL A 47 -0.72 8.87 -17.68
N ALA A 48 -0.78 7.54 -17.70
CA ALA A 48 -2.01 6.77 -17.55
C ALA A 48 -3.11 7.12 -18.57
N GLY A 49 -2.74 7.66 -19.75
CA GLY A 49 -3.69 8.17 -20.76
C GLY A 49 -4.18 9.60 -20.51
N TYR A 50 -3.68 10.28 -19.46
CA TYR A 50 -4.09 11.64 -19.10
C TYR A 50 -2.94 12.64 -19.22
N THR A 51 -3.30 13.91 -19.45
CA THR A 51 -2.35 15.03 -19.47
C THR A 51 -1.78 15.27 -18.08
N TYR A 52 -0.46 15.17 -17.97
CA TYR A 52 0.31 15.59 -16.82
C TYR A 52 1.02 16.91 -17.15
N VAL A 53 0.61 18.01 -16.52
CA VAL A 53 1.26 19.33 -16.67
C VAL A 53 2.56 19.34 -15.88
N ILE A 54 3.68 19.60 -16.56
CA ILE A 54 5.01 19.66 -15.95
C ILE A 54 5.11 20.92 -15.07
N PRO A 55 5.64 20.82 -13.83
CA PRO A 55 5.74 21.95 -12.92
C PRO A 55 6.96 22.81 -13.25
N ARG A 56 6.96 23.47 -14.41
CA ARG A 56 8.06 24.34 -14.84
C ARG A 56 8.35 25.46 -13.84
N GLY A 57 9.63 25.69 -13.60
CA GLY A 57 10.09 26.64 -12.59
C GLY A 57 10.01 26.13 -11.16
N TRP A 58 9.77 24.83 -10.94
CA TRP A 58 9.77 24.19 -9.62
C TRP A 58 10.90 23.16 -9.49
N SER A 59 11.30 22.84 -8.26
CA SER A 59 12.13 21.67 -7.96
C SER A 59 11.34 20.68 -7.13
N ARG A 60 11.28 19.42 -7.60
CA ARG A 60 10.75 18.29 -6.84
C ARG A 60 11.85 17.69 -5.98
N PHE A 61 11.57 17.65 -4.68
CA PHE A 61 12.30 16.86 -3.70
C PHE A 61 11.51 15.58 -3.45
N ALA A 62 12.06 14.44 -3.84
CA ALA A 62 11.36 13.18 -3.81
C ALA A 62 11.18 12.66 -2.39
N VAL A 63 9.97 12.14 -2.13
CA VAL A 63 9.56 11.57 -0.86
C VAL A 63 9.48 10.05 -1.00
N SER A 64 9.88 9.32 0.03
CA SER A 64 9.79 7.87 0.07
C SER A 64 8.33 7.43 -0.01
N VAL A 65 8.07 6.50 -0.92
CA VAL A 65 6.77 5.84 -1.05
C VAL A 65 6.80 4.44 -0.43
N ASP A 66 5.62 3.82 -0.33
CA ASP A 66 5.50 2.39 -0.09
C ASP A 66 5.64 1.65 -1.43
N GLU A 67 6.81 1.08 -1.66
CA GLU A 67 7.13 0.42 -2.94
C GLU A 67 6.24 -0.78 -3.23
N ASP A 68 5.90 -1.58 -2.21
CA ASP A 68 5.04 -2.75 -2.38
C ASP A 68 3.63 -2.31 -2.80
N PHE A 69 3.10 -1.25 -2.17
CA PHE A 69 1.84 -0.65 -2.58
C PHE A 69 1.89 -0.10 -4.00
N PHE A 70 2.94 0.67 -4.33
CA PHE A 70 3.09 1.30 -5.65
C PHE A 70 3.20 0.27 -6.77
N ASN A 71 3.96 -0.80 -6.54
CA ASN A 71 4.13 -1.91 -7.47
C ASN A 71 2.83 -2.71 -7.62
N HIS A 72 2.17 -3.07 -6.51
CA HIS A 72 0.92 -3.83 -6.53
C HIS A 72 -0.18 -3.10 -7.32
N HIS A 73 -0.34 -1.78 -7.09
CA HIS A 73 -1.37 -0.98 -7.75
C HIS A 73 -0.93 -0.37 -9.09
N ASN A 74 0.31 -0.63 -9.53
CA ASN A 74 0.91 -0.01 -10.72
C ASN A 74 0.81 1.52 -10.71
N VAL A 75 0.93 2.15 -9.54
CA VAL A 75 0.60 3.57 -9.30
C VAL A 75 1.34 4.48 -10.28
N TRP A 76 2.62 4.20 -10.54
CA TRP A 76 3.41 4.98 -11.49
C TRP A 76 2.82 5.03 -12.91
N LYS A 77 2.21 3.93 -13.35
CA LYS A 77 1.70 3.73 -14.72
C LYS A 77 0.21 4.06 -14.87
N THR A 78 -0.60 3.85 -13.83
CA THR A 78 -2.07 3.87 -13.93
C THR A 78 -2.72 5.01 -13.16
N TRP A 79 -2.00 5.70 -12.26
CA TRP A 79 -2.56 6.81 -11.49
C TRP A 79 -2.13 8.15 -12.08
N LEU A 80 -3.04 9.13 -12.02
CA LEU A 80 -2.85 10.47 -12.57
C LEU A 80 -1.90 11.27 -11.69
N ASN A 81 -1.10 12.12 -12.30
CA ASN A 81 -0.32 13.11 -11.56
C ASN A 81 -1.22 14.28 -11.17
N CYS A 82 -1.14 14.71 -9.91
CA CYS A 82 -1.86 15.88 -9.41
C CYS A 82 -1.04 16.63 -8.36
N TYR A 83 -1.56 17.77 -7.93
CA TYR A 83 -0.93 18.70 -7.01
C TYR A 83 -1.87 19.03 -5.86
N HIS A 84 -1.30 19.34 -4.70
CA HIS A 84 -2.04 19.81 -3.54
C HIS A 84 -1.31 20.99 -2.90
N GLY A 85 -1.91 22.18 -2.97
CA GLY A 85 -1.40 23.38 -2.30
C GLY A 85 -1.59 23.25 -0.80
N THR A 86 -0.54 23.53 -0.02
CA THR A 86 -0.59 23.44 1.44
C THR A 86 0.53 24.25 2.10
N SER A 87 0.61 24.22 3.44
CA SER A 87 1.71 24.78 4.23
C SER A 87 2.84 23.77 4.40
N ILE A 88 4.06 24.22 4.72
CA ILE A 88 5.20 23.32 4.95
C ILE A 88 4.97 22.36 6.12
N ASP A 89 4.28 22.81 7.18
CA ASP A 89 3.97 21.97 8.34
C ASP A 89 2.92 20.91 8.01
N ASN A 90 1.89 21.28 7.24
CA ASN A 90 0.90 20.32 6.77
C ASN A 90 1.52 19.34 5.77
N ALA A 91 2.40 19.79 4.89
CA ALA A 91 3.16 18.92 3.99
C ALA A 91 4.00 17.91 4.77
N ARG A 92 4.71 18.36 5.83
CA ARG A 92 5.51 17.49 6.71
C ARG A 92 4.62 16.42 7.33
N SER A 93 3.50 16.85 7.93
CA SER A 93 2.51 15.95 8.52
C SER A 93 2.00 14.92 7.50
N CYS A 94 1.54 15.35 6.33
CA CYS A 94 1.01 14.43 5.31
C CYS A 94 2.04 13.40 4.83
N VAL A 95 3.31 13.81 4.71
CA VAL A 95 4.42 12.92 4.33
C VAL A 95 4.71 11.90 5.43
N GLU A 96 4.75 12.30 6.70
CA GLU A 96 4.94 11.39 7.84
C GLU A 96 3.80 10.36 7.96
N HIS A 97 2.56 10.79 7.71
CA HIS A 97 1.39 9.91 7.71
C HIS A 97 1.24 9.08 6.43
N ARG A 98 2.02 9.39 5.37
CA ARG A 98 1.90 8.81 4.02
C ARG A 98 0.51 8.98 3.39
N GLN A 99 -0.22 10.02 3.78
CA GLN A 99 -1.56 10.33 3.27
C GLN A 99 -1.89 11.80 3.45
N LEU A 100 -2.73 12.34 2.57
CA LEU A 100 -3.41 13.60 2.84
C LEU A 100 -4.46 13.38 3.94
N LEU A 101 -4.44 14.22 4.96
CA LEU A 101 -5.34 14.13 6.11
C LEU A 101 -6.66 14.84 5.80
N LEU A 102 -7.77 14.28 6.29
CA LEU A 102 -9.09 14.88 6.22
C LEU A 102 -9.36 15.72 7.48
N PRO A 103 -10.30 16.68 7.39
CA PRO A 103 -10.85 17.33 8.58
C PRO A 103 -11.32 16.28 9.61
N ASN A 104 -11.14 16.56 10.90
CA ASN A 104 -11.31 15.63 12.05
C ASN A 104 -10.26 14.53 12.23
N ASP A 105 -9.28 14.36 11.34
CA ASP A 105 -8.19 13.43 11.60
C ASP A 105 -7.36 13.88 12.81
N ILE A 106 -6.84 12.91 13.54
CA ILE A 106 -5.87 13.12 14.61
C ILE A 106 -4.50 12.77 14.05
N THR A 107 -3.58 13.73 14.09
CA THR A 107 -2.20 13.52 13.67
C THR A 107 -1.47 12.52 14.59
N MET A 108 -0.34 11.97 14.18
CA MET A 108 0.51 11.08 15.02
C MET A 108 0.96 11.74 16.33
N TYR A 109 0.88 13.08 16.41
CA TYR A 109 1.22 13.88 17.59
C TYR A 109 -0.02 14.30 18.41
N GLY A 110 -1.19 13.73 18.13
CA GLY A 110 -2.42 13.99 18.90
C GLY A 110 -3.16 15.27 18.54
N LYS A 111 -2.64 16.11 17.61
CA LYS A 111 -3.35 17.29 17.12
C LYS A 111 -4.54 16.86 16.27
N LYS A 112 -5.75 17.25 16.68
CA LYS A 112 -6.96 17.11 15.87
C LYS A 112 -6.99 18.20 14.80
N LEU A 113 -7.24 17.83 13.56
CA LEU A 113 -7.43 18.79 12.47
C LEU A 113 -8.83 19.39 12.57
N GLU A 114 -8.87 20.68 12.91
CA GLU A 114 -10.10 21.44 13.04
C GLU A 114 -10.78 21.63 11.68
N ILE A 115 -12.10 21.57 11.73
CA ILE A 115 -12.96 21.99 10.63
C ILE A 115 -12.91 23.52 10.62
N ARG A 116 -12.47 24.14 9.52
CA ARG A 116 -12.52 25.61 9.37
C ARG A 116 -13.98 26.08 9.48
N GLU A 117 -14.22 27.26 10.03
CA GLU A 117 -15.59 27.79 10.26
C GLU A 117 -16.47 27.79 8.99
N ASP A 118 -15.84 27.93 7.81
CA ASP A 118 -16.52 27.92 6.50
C ASP A 118 -16.69 26.50 5.87
N HIS A 119 -16.43 25.43 6.61
CA HIS A 119 -16.55 24.08 6.08
C HIS A 119 -18.01 23.62 5.99
N ILE A 120 -18.42 23.20 4.79
CA ILE A 120 -19.76 22.67 4.54
C ILE A 120 -20.00 21.41 5.40
N PRO A 121 -21.01 21.38 6.28
CA PRO A 121 -21.31 20.22 7.11
C PRO A 121 -21.52 18.95 6.26
N GLY A 122 -20.80 17.87 6.58
CA GLY A 122 -20.93 16.56 5.91
C GLY A 122 -20.00 16.31 4.72
N GLU A 123 -19.24 17.31 4.26
CA GLU A 123 -18.36 17.21 3.08
C GLU A 123 -16.87 17.02 3.48
N GLN A 124 -16.46 15.81 3.87
CA GLN A 124 -15.06 15.51 4.20
C GLN A 124 -14.29 15.02 2.97
N TYR A 125 -13.70 15.94 2.21
CA TYR A 125 -12.91 15.61 1.02
C TYR A 125 -11.43 15.98 1.14
N VAL A 126 -10.61 15.20 0.45
CA VAL A 126 -9.26 15.60 0.05
C VAL A 126 -9.37 16.32 -1.28
N PHE A 127 -8.80 17.52 -1.36
CA PHE A 127 -8.75 18.31 -2.58
C PHE A 127 -7.38 18.23 -3.25
N THR A 128 -7.36 18.09 -4.57
CA THR A 128 -6.17 18.11 -5.41
C THR A 128 -6.49 18.86 -6.71
N THR A 129 -5.52 19.03 -7.58
CA THR A 129 -5.70 19.68 -8.88
C THR A 129 -4.72 19.13 -9.91
N PRO A 130 -5.08 19.09 -11.21
CA PRO A 130 -4.12 18.78 -12.26
C PRO A 130 -3.18 19.94 -12.59
N SER A 131 -3.42 21.14 -12.03
CA SER A 131 -2.69 22.36 -12.34
C SER A 131 -1.79 22.82 -11.19
N ILE A 132 -0.48 22.81 -11.42
CA ILE A 132 0.48 23.39 -10.48
C ILE A 132 0.20 24.87 -10.22
N LYS A 133 -0.29 25.61 -11.23
CA LYS A 133 -0.64 27.04 -11.09
C LYS A 133 -1.82 27.24 -10.15
N TYR A 134 -2.82 26.36 -10.22
CA TYR A 134 -3.96 26.40 -9.30
C TYR A 134 -3.52 26.04 -7.88
N ALA A 135 -2.75 24.97 -7.71
CA ALA A 135 -2.21 24.57 -6.40
C ALA A 135 -1.32 25.65 -5.76
N ALA A 136 -0.67 26.49 -6.56
CA ALA A 136 0.23 27.54 -6.10
C ALA A 136 -0.48 28.86 -5.70
N LEU A 137 -1.78 29.00 -5.96
CA LEU A 137 -2.54 30.19 -5.54
C LEU A 137 -2.43 30.41 -4.04
N GLY A 138 -2.40 31.69 -3.61
CA GLY A 138 -2.13 32.08 -2.22
C GLY A 138 -3.11 31.52 -1.18
N CYS A 139 -4.33 31.19 -1.59
CA CYS A 139 -5.37 30.58 -0.76
C CYS A 139 -5.16 29.06 -0.54
N TYR A 140 -4.28 28.43 -1.32
CA TYR A 140 -3.99 26.99 -1.22
C TYR A 140 -2.52 26.72 -0.86
N GLY A 141 -1.58 27.20 -1.67
CA GLY A 141 -0.15 27.06 -1.41
C GLY A 141 0.34 28.21 -0.52
N HIS A 142 1.19 27.91 0.46
CA HIS A 142 1.83 28.95 1.28
C HIS A 142 3.18 29.39 0.71
N THR A 143 3.55 30.62 1.04
CA THR A 143 4.82 31.25 0.68
C THR A 143 5.63 31.55 1.94
N TYR A 144 6.95 31.41 1.87
CA TYR A 144 7.88 31.62 2.98
C TYR A 144 9.08 32.45 2.54
N ASP A 145 9.51 33.38 3.39
CA ASP A 145 10.79 34.06 3.20
C ASP A 145 11.91 33.21 3.79
N PHE A 146 13.00 33.07 3.05
CA PHE A 146 14.13 32.24 3.41
C PHE A 146 15.44 32.94 3.06
N ARG A 147 16.32 33.11 4.06
CA ARG A 147 17.67 33.63 3.85
C ARG A 147 18.65 32.46 3.75
N SER A 148 19.31 32.33 2.60
CA SER A 148 20.26 31.23 2.39
C SER A 148 21.46 31.36 3.35
N PRO A 149 21.83 30.30 4.08
CA PRO A 149 23.02 30.31 4.93
C PRO A 149 24.33 30.36 4.13
N ARG A 150 24.30 30.08 2.82
CA ARG A 150 25.48 30.02 1.96
C ARG A 150 25.90 31.39 1.43
N ASP A 151 24.94 32.17 0.96
CA ASP A 151 25.20 33.44 0.26
C ASP A 151 24.46 34.64 0.89
N SER A 152 23.69 34.42 1.96
CA SER A 152 22.90 35.42 2.67
C SER A 152 21.81 36.11 1.81
N LYS A 153 21.54 35.64 0.59
CA LYS A 153 20.47 36.15 -0.26
C LYS A 153 19.11 35.78 0.30
N LEU A 154 18.13 36.68 0.11
CA LEU A 154 16.74 36.44 0.46
C LEU A 154 16.01 35.80 -0.72
N TYR A 155 15.23 34.77 -0.41
CA TYR A 155 14.42 34.03 -1.36
C TYR A 155 13.00 33.91 -0.84
N THR A 156 12.05 33.89 -1.77
CA THR A 156 10.65 33.58 -1.54
C THR A 156 10.39 32.14 -2.02
N ILE A 157 9.91 31.29 -1.11
CA ILE A 157 9.72 29.85 -1.32
C ILE A 157 8.24 29.51 -1.33
N LYS A 158 7.73 28.99 -2.45
CA LYS A 158 6.37 28.46 -2.56
C LYS A 158 6.36 26.95 -2.35
N VAL A 159 5.37 26.44 -1.62
CA VAL A 159 5.26 25.01 -1.27
C VAL A 159 4.01 24.37 -1.90
N VAL A 160 4.18 23.24 -2.59
CA VAL A 160 3.10 22.39 -3.13
C VAL A 160 3.49 20.91 -2.99
N LEU A 161 2.54 20.03 -2.64
CA LEU A 161 2.74 18.59 -2.70
C LEU A 161 2.48 18.06 -4.10
N GLN A 162 3.32 17.12 -4.55
CA GLN A 162 3.12 16.36 -5.77
C GLN A 162 2.63 14.95 -5.46
N CYS A 163 1.53 14.57 -6.10
CA CYS A 163 0.79 13.37 -5.76
C CYS A 163 0.45 12.53 -7.00
N LYS A 164 0.16 11.25 -6.75
CA LYS A 164 -0.52 10.33 -7.66
C LYS A 164 -1.94 10.11 -7.14
N GLN A 165 -2.95 10.27 -7.99
CA GLN A 165 -4.34 10.02 -7.62
C GLN A 165 -4.99 8.96 -8.50
N LYS A 166 -5.71 8.05 -7.85
CA LYS A 166 -6.41 6.96 -8.51
C LYS A 166 -7.55 7.53 -9.38
N PRO A 167 -7.63 7.21 -10.68
CA PRO A 167 -8.58 7.85 -11.59
C PRO A 167 -10.05 7.75 -11.13
N ASP A 168 -10.47 6.57 -10.69
CA ASP A 168 -11.85 6.30 -10.25
C ASP A 168 -12.19 6.90 -8.88
N SER A 169 -11.24 7.56 -8.21
CA SER A 169 -11.50 8.31 -6.98
C SER A 169 -11.73 9.80 -7.22
N ILE A 170 -11.50 10.30 -8.44
CA ILE A 170 -11.58 11.72 -8.78
C ILE A 170 -13.02 12.11 -9.05
N ILE A 171 -13.50 13.08 -8.28
CA ILE A 171 -14.69 13.86 -8.60
C ILE A 171 -14.18 15.24 -9.04
N ALA A 172 -14.26 15.52 -10.34
CA ALA A 172 -13.84 16.81 -10.89
C ALA A 172 -14.96 17.83 -10.76
N GLN A 173 -14.59 19.04 -10.34
CA GLN A 173 -15.48 20.20 -10.23
C GLN A 173 -14.75 21.48 -10.67
N PRO A 174 -15.51 22.56 -10.91
CA PRO A 174 -14.92 23.83 -11.27
C PRO A 174 -14.05 24.44 -10.17
N GLU A 175 -13.17 25.36 -10.58
CA GLU A 175 -12.43 26.21 -9.65
C GLU A 175 -13.35 27.02 -8.71
N THR A 176 -12.84 27.30 -7.51
CA THR A 176 -13.57 27.96 -6.42
C THR A 176 -13.00 29.34 -6.06
N VAL A 177 -12.16 29.92 -6.93
CA VAL A 177 -11.54 31.25 -6.73
C VAL A 177 -12.20 32.33 -7.58
N GLY A 178 -13.33 32.06 -8.23
CA GLY A 178 -14.06 33.03 -9.06
C GLY A 178 -13.27 33.48 -10.29
N ALA A 179 -12.36 32.65 -10.80
CA ALA A 179 -11.61 32.97 -12.02
C ALA A 179 -12.51 32.89 -13.26
N ARG A 180 -13.52 32.01 -13.28
CA ARG A 180 -14.49 31.92 -14.38
C ARG A 180 -15.33 33.19 -14.53
N GLU A 181 -15.82 33.74 -13.42
CA GLU A 181 -16.61 34.98 -13.41
C GLU A 181 -15.82 36.19 -13.91
N ARG A 182 -14.49 36.13 -13.76
CA ARG A 182 -13.56 37.17 -14.22
C ARG A 182 -12.93 36.85 -15.58
N GLU A 183 -13.33 35.76 -16.22
CA GLU A 183 -12.78 35.30 -17.50
C GLU A 183 -11.25 35.08 -17.48
N ILE A 184 -10.70 34.76 -16.31
CA ILE A 184 -9.28 34.50 -16.11
C ILE A 184 -9.00 33.01 -16.28
N LYS A 185 -8.23 32.66 -17.31
CA LYS A 185 -7.74 31.28 -17.51
C LYS A 185 -6.55 30.98 -16.61
N ILE A 186 -6.72 30.11 -15.61
CA ILE A 186 -5.66 29.80 -14.63
C ILE A 186 -4.60 28.85 -15.22
N CYS A 187 -5.06 27.76 -15.83
CA CYS A 187 -4.18 26.75 -16.42
C CYS A 187 -4.27 26.81 -17.95
N PRO A 188 -3.15 26.91 -18.68
CA PRO A 188 -3.17 26.86 -20.14
C PRO A 188 -3.75 25.53 -20.69
N HIS A 189 -3.55 24.43 -19.96
CA HIS A 189 -3.81 23.06 -20.42
C HIS A 189 -5.11 22.44 -19.87
N PHE A 190 -5.68 23.00 -18.80
CA PHE A 190 -6.92 22.51 -18.20
C PHE A 190 -7.95 23.63 -18.11
N PRO A 191 -9.21 23.37 -18.51
CA PRO A 191 -10.28 24.36 -18.43
C PRO A 191 -10.69 24.54 -16.96
N ASN A 192 -11.18 25.73 -16.61
CA ASN A 192 -11.48 26.10 -15.23
C ASN A 192 -12.60 25.24 -14.61
N GLU A 193 -13.42 24.59 -15.43
CA GLU A 193 -14.53 23.70 -15.08
C GLU A 193 -14.09 22.38 -14.43
N VAL A 194 -12.81 22.02 -14.53
CA VAL A 194 -12.27 20.73 -14.02
C VAL A 194 -10.98 20.90 -13.22
N LEU A 195 -10.70 22.11 -12.72
CA LEU A 195 -9.45 22.42 -12.02
C LEU A 195 -9.42 21.92 -10.58
N GLU A 196 -10.56 21.69 -9.94
CA GLU A 196 -10.61 21.21 -8.58
C GLU A 196 -11.06 19.75 -8.55
N TRP A 197 -10.22 18.88 -8.01
CA TRP A 197 -10.51 17.47 -7.86
C TRP A 197 -10.75 17.18 -6.39
N LYS A 198 -11.81 16.44 -6.07
CA LYS A 198 -12.11 16.02 -4.71
C LYS A 198 -12.29 14.51 -4.60
N THR A 199 -11.96 13.95 -3.45
CA THR A 199 -12.19 12.53 -3.16
C THR A 199 -12.47 12.29 -1.69
N LYS A 200 -13.41 11.37 -1.42
CA LYS A 200 -13.68 10.84 -0.07
C LYS A 200 -12.92 9.53 0.20
N HIS A 201 -12.25 8.98 -0.82
CA HIS A 201 -11.57 7.69 -0.71
C HIS A 201 -10.20 7.88 -0.04
N ARG A 202 -10.05 7.30 1.15
CA ARG A 202 -8.74 7.14 1.80
C ARG A 202 -7.81 6.34 0.91
N SER A 203 -6.51 6.61 1.03
CA SER A 203 -5.45 5.91 0.29
C SER A 203 -5.63 5.95 -1.23
N SER A 204 -6.35 6.95 -1.77
CA SER A 204 -6.51 7.16 -3.21
C SER A 204 -5.65 8.30 -3.76
N VAL A 205 -4.92 8.99 -2.88
CA VAL A 205 -3.93 10.02 -3.22
C VAL A 205 -2.62 9.67 -2.52
N MET A 206 -1.55 9.48 -3.28
CA MET A 206 -0.22 9.10 -2.80
C MET A 206 0.77 10.22 -3.05
N ILE A 207 1.38 10.72 -1.98
CA ILE A 207 2.40 11.77 -2.05
C ILE A 207 3.71 11.11 -2.45
N TYR A 208 4.41 11.68 -3.43
CA TYR A 208 5.72 11.19 -3.85
C TYR A 208 6.78 12.29 -4.03
N GLY A 209 6.38 13.56 -3.88
CA GLY A 209 7.32 14.67 -3.94
C GLY A 209 6.79 15.92 -3.25
N LEU A 210 7.72 16.74 -2.77
CA LEU A 210 7.48 18.11 -2.36
C LEU A 210 8.05 19.02 -3.45
N LEU A 211 7.23 19.91 -4.00
CA LEU A 211 7.63 20.89 -4.99
C LEU A 211 7.89 22.23 -4.32
N LEU A 212 9.07 22.80 -4.59
CA LEU A 212 9.46 24.14 -4.16
C LEU A 212 9.69 25.04 -5.38
N GLN A 213 9.00 26.18 -5.40
CA GLN A 213 9.33 27.28 -6.29
C GLN A 213 10.24 28.24 -5.53
N VAL A 214 11.39 28.57 -6.09
CA VAL A 214 12.34 29.51 -5.49
C VAL A 214 12.35 30.77 -6.35
N LYS A 215 12.00 31.90 -5.76
CA LYS A 215 12.09 33.24 -6.36
C LYS A 215 13.12 34.06 -5.58
N GLY A 216 13.99 34.79 -6.27
CA GLY A 216 14.90 35.74 -5.63
C GLY A 216 14.18 37.02 -5.21
N GLU A 217 14.85 37.87 -4.44
CA GLU A 217 14.32 39.14 -3.91
C GLU A 217 13.77 40.10 -4.99
N ASP A 218 14.37 40.11 -6.19
CA ASP A 218 13.96 40.97 -7.31
C ASP A 218 12.93 40.32 -8.26
N ALA A 219 12.46 39.12 -7.96
CA ALA A 219 11.51 38.43 -8.83
C ALA A 219 10.10 39.00 -8.66
N GLU A 220 9.45 39.37 -9.76
CA GLU A 220 8.06 39.83 -9.73
C GLU A 220 7.17 38.82 -8.99
N ASP A 221 6.44 39.35 -8.01
CA ASP A 221 5.43 38.60 -7.29
C ASP A 221 4.25 38.35 -8.24
N ASP A 222 4.28 37.23 -8.96
CA ASP A 222 3.12 36.63 -9.65
C ASP A 222 2.03 36.21 -8.64
N SER A 223 1.90 36.90 -7.50
CA SER A 223 0.78 36.69 -6.63
C SER A 223 -0.46 37.11 -7.42
N ASN A 224 -1.12 36.08 -7.97
CA ASN A 224 -2.55 36.05 -8.16
C ASN A 224 -3.28 36.18 -6.79
N LEU A 225 -2.77 37.01 -5.87
CA LEU A 225 -3.38 37.39 -4.61
C LEU A 225 -4.77 37.95 -4.88
N SER A 226 -4.93 38.67 -6.01
CA SER A 226 -6.21 39.15 -6.52
C SER A 226 -7.19 38.02 -6.86
N LEU A 227 -6.74 36.81 -7.22
CA LEU A 227 -7.64 35.68 -7.46
C LEU A 227 -8.29 35.20 -6.14
N CYS A 228 -7.55 35.23 -5.04
CA CYS A 228 -8.03 34.73 -3.74
C CYS A 228 -8.76 35.79 -2.89
N GLN A 229 -8.91 37.04 -3.35
CA GLN A 229 -9.48 38.17 -2.58
C GLN A 229 -11.01 38.22 -2.55
N SER A 230 -11.72 37.38 -3.30
CA SER A 230 -13.19 37.39 -3.38
C SER A 230 -13.77 35.98 -3.19
N ILE A 231 -13.57 35.37 -2.02
CA ILE A 231 -14.38 34.22 -1.59
C ILE A 231 -15.64 34.80 -0.92
N SER A 232 -16.55 35.36 -1.70
CA SER A 232 -17.95 35.47 -1.25
C SER A 232 -18.58 34.11 -1.54
N ILE A 233 -18.84 33.34 -0.48
CA ILE A 233 -19.58 32.09 -0.56
C ILE A 233 -21.01 32.44 -0.99
N THR A 234 -21.25 32.59 -2.29
CA THR A 234 -22.59 32.47 -2.85
C THR A 234 -22.93 30.99 -2.86
N GLU A 235 -24.06 30.64 -2.25
CA GLU A 235 -24.63 29.29 -2.21
C GLU A 235 -24.34 28.52 -3.51
N ASN A 236 -23.67 27.37 -3.38
CA ASN A 236 -23.48 26.43 -4.47
C ASN A 236 -24.86 26.07 -5.06
N GLN A 237 -25.14 26.60 -6.24
CA GLN A 237 -26.05 25.93 -7.16
C GLN A 237 -25.48 24.52 -7.41
N PRO A 238 -26.32 23.47 -7.46
CA PRO A 238 -25.85 22.10 -7.67
C PRO A 238 -25.26 22.00 -9.08
N HIS A 239 -23.94 22.17 -9.20
CA HIS A 239 -23.24 21.97 -10.45
C HIS A 239 -22.81 20.51 -10.59
N GLU A 240 -23.03 19.98 -11.78
CA GLU A 240 -22.88 18.57 -12.15
C GLU A 240 -21.41 18.13 -12.01
N SER A 241 -21.12 17.35 -10.98
CA SER A 241 -19.78 16.80 -10.75
C SER A 241 -19.49 15.68 -11.74
N ILE A 242 -18.36 15.75 -12.44
CA ILE A 242 -18.01 14.74 -13.45
C ILE A 242 -17.12 13.68 -12.79
N ILE A 243 -17.59 12.43 -12.78
CA ILE A 243 -16.73 11.28 -12.49
C ILE A 243 -15.88 11.06 -13.74
N ILE A 244 -14.56 11.09 -13.60
CA ILE A 244 -13.66 10.73 -14.71
C ILE A 244 -13.84 9.22 -14.95
N PRO A 245 -14.45 8.77 -16.07
CA PRO A 245 -14.67 7.36 -16.30
C PRO A 245 -13.34 6.63 -16.51
N PRO A 246 -13.23 5.34 -16.13
CA PRO A 246 -12.06 4.55 -16.44
C PRO A 246 -11.92 4.43 -17.97
N GLN A 247 -10.93 5.10 -18.56
CA GLN A 247 -10.59 4.89 -19.96
C GLN A 247 -9.85 3.56 -20.11
N SER A 248 -10.22 2.81 -21.15
CA SER A 248 -9.52 1.59 -21.56
C SER A 248 -8.05 1.88 -21.78
N ALA A 249 -7.19 0.96 -21.33
CA ALA A 249 -5.75 1.04 -21.52
C ALA A 249 -5.42 1.39 -22.98
N PRO A 250 -4.50 2.34 -23.25
CA PRO A 250 -4.13 2.68 -24.61
C PRO A 250 -3.55 1.44 -25.31
N SER A 251 -3.97 1.20 -26.55
CA SER A 251 -3.28 0.32 -27.48
C SER A 251 -1.88 0.88 -27.74
N ASN A 252 -0.87 0.02 -27.58
CA ASN A 252 0.53 0.34 -27.82
C ASN A 252 0.74 0.85 -29.26
N GLU A 253 1.08 2.12 -29.40
CA GLU A 253 1.91 2.61 -30.50
C GLU A 253 3.17 3.25 -29.92
N ASN A 254 4.31 2.80 -30.46
CA ASN A 254 5.65 3.04 -29.97
C ASN A 254 6.12 4.47 -30.23
N VAL A 255 6.67 5.12 -29.20
CA VAL A 255 7.88 5.95 -29.34
C VAL A 255 8.94 5.29 -28.46
N ASP A 256 9.89 4.63 -29.10
CA ASP A 256 11.05 4.04 -28.47
C ASP A 256 11.97 5.12 -27.90
N ASN A 257 12.27 5.00 -26.60
CA ASN A 257 13.57 5.30 -26.02
C ASN A 257 13.69 4.41 -24.76
N ASN A 258 14.12 3.17 -24.95
CA ASN A 258 14.34 2.24 -23.85
C ASN A 258 15.83 2.18 -23.47
N PRO A 259 16.16 1.80 -22.23
CA PRO A 259 17.20 0.79 -22.06
C PRO A 259 16.61 -0.54 -21.56
N LYS A 260 16.40 -1.41 -22.55
CA LYS A 260 16.49 -2.90 -22.57
C LYS A 260 15.54 -3.75 -21.69
N SER A 261 14.74 -4.56 -22.39
CA SER A 261 14.14 -5.83 -21.96
C SER A 261 14.46 -6.97 -22.97
N PRO A 262 14.50 -8.26 -22.56
CA PRO A 262 14.61 -9.42 -23.45
C PRO A 262 13.25 -10.12 -23.73
N PRO A 263 13.17 -11.05 -24.72
CA PRO A 263 12.05 -11.11 -25.67
C PRO A 263 10.97 -12.17 -25.39
N SER A 264 9.79 -11.92 -25.96
CA SER A 264 8.66 -12.83 -26.14
C SER A 264 8.58 -13.34 -27.59
N ASN A 265 7.84 -14.44 -27.81
CA ASN A 265 7.26 -14.93 -29.07
C ASN A 265 6.31 -16.08 -28.67
N GLN A 266 5.12 -16.35 -29.21
CA GLN A 266 4.33 -16.11 -30.43
C GLN A 266 2.92 -16.66 -30.10
N ALA A 267 1.80 -16.53 -30.81
CA ALA A 267 1.28 -15.81 -31.97
C ALA A 267 -0.28 -15.94 -31.86
N ILE A 268 -0.99 -15.13 -32.61
CA ILE A 268 -2.45 -14.86 -32.55
C ILE A 268 -3.25 -15.91 -33.36
N ASP A 269 -4.47 -16.23 -32.93
CA ASP A 269 -5.59 -16.57 -33.83
C ASP A 269 -6.91 -15.99 -33.29
N ASN A 270 -7.70 -15.37 -34.18
CA ASN A 270 -8.96 -14.68 -33.95
C ASN A 270 -10.09 -15.42 -34.67
N ASN A 271 -11.03 -16.02 -33.92
CA ASN A 271 -12.44 -16.10 -34.33
C ASN A 271 -13.33 -16.77 -33.26
N SER A 272 -14.30 -16.06 -32.68
CA SER A 272 -15.66 -16.56 -32.39
C SER A 272 -16.52 -15.56 -31.59
N LYS A 273 -17.84 -15.67 -31.86
CA LYS A 273 -19.03 -14.98 -31.32
C LYS A 273 -19.02 -14.68 -29.81
N PRO A 274 -19.88 -13.76 -29.29
CA PRO A 274 -19.81 -13.32 -27.89
C PRO A 274 -20.18 -14.46 -26.94
N THR A 275 -19.17 -15.21 -26.49
CA THR A 275 -19.28 -16.08 -25.32
C THR A 275 -19.19 -15.19 -24.09
N ARG A 276 -20.30 -15.12 -23.34
CA ARG A 276 -20.36 -14.60 -21.96
C ARG A 276 -19.20 -15.23 -21.18
N SER A 277 -18.09 -14.50 -21.00
CA SER A 277 -16.88 -15.12 -20.46
C SER A 277 -17.04 -15.40 -18.97
N ILE A 278 -16.74 -16.63 -18.60
CA ILE A 278 -16.70 -17.19 -17.24
C ILE A 278 -15.72 -16.40 -16.33
N ALA A 279 -14.89 -15.52 -16.90
CA ALA A 279 -13.86 -14.73 -16.22
C ALA A 279 -14.42 -13.58 -15.35
N SER A 280 -15.60 -13.04 -15.63
CA SER A 280 -16.22 -12.00 -14.78
C SER A 280 -16.73 -12.55 -13.45
N THR A 281 -16.94 -13.86 -13.35
CA THR A 281 -17.44 -14.52 -12.14
C THR A 281 -16.33 -14.94 -11.18
N TYR A 282 -15.09 -15.16 -11.66
CA TYR A 282 -13.95 -15.47 -10.80
C TYR A 282 -13.25 -14.23 -10.23
N ARG A 283 -13.27 -13.10 -10.96
CA ARG A 283 -12.61 -11.82 -10.61
C ARG A 283 -13.22 -11.10 -9.40
N SER A 284 -14.50 -11.34 -9.08
CA SER A 284 -15.18 -10.69 -7.93
C SER A 284 -14.99 -11.39 -6.58
N LYS A 285 -14.51 -12.65 -6.57
CA LYS A 285 -14.41 -13.44 -5.32
C LYS A 285 -13.10 -13.26 -4.54
N TRP A 286 -12.02 -12.84 -5.18
CA TRP A 286 -10.70 -12.69 -4.54
C TRP A 286 -10.46 -11.29 -3.95
N ALA A 287 -11.25 -10.30 -4.37
CA ALA A 287 -11.10 -8.89 -3.99
C ALA A 287 -11.72 -8.51 -2.63
N SER A 288 -12.27 -9.47 -1.86
CA SER A 288 -12.84 -9.23 -0.53
C SER A 288 -12.25 -10.12 0.57
N MET A 289 -10.96 -10.46 0.50
CA MET A 289 -10.31 -11.05 1.66
C MET A 289 -9.98 -9.98 2.69
N SER A 290 -10.86 -9.85 3.69
CA SER A 290 -10.60 -9.06 4.89
C SER A 290 -9.25 -9.43 5.51
N ARG A 291 -8.58 -8.50 6.21
CA ARG A 291 -7.31 -8.77 6.92
C ARG A 291 -7.36 -10.04 7.80
N LYS A 292 -8.54 -10.37 8.34
CA LYS A 292 -8.80 -11.62 9.06
C LYS A 292 -8.69 -12.85 8.15
N ARG A 293 -9.22 -12.80 6.93
CA ARG A 293 -9.13 -13.86 5.91
C ARG A 293 -7.70 -14.02 5.37
N ALA A 294 -6.98 -12.93 5.13
CA ALA A 294 -5.57 -12.98 4.75
C ALA A 294 -4.70 -13.56 5.88
N ALA A 295 -4.91 -13.13 7.13
CA ALA A 295 -4.22 -13.70 8.29
C ALA A 295 -4.58 -15.18 8.51
N LEU A 296 -5.85 -15.56 8.36
CA LEU A 296 -6.28 -16.97 8.41
C LEU A 296 -5.62 -17.81 7.31
N LEU A 297 -5.49 -17.28 6.09
CA LEU A 297 -4.79 -17.97 5.01
C LEU A 297 -3.28 -18.07 5.25
N ILE A 298 -2.65 -17.03 5.78
CA ILE A 298 -1.22 -17.05 6.12
C ILE A 298 -0.96 -18.04 7.26
N ILE A 299 -1.79 -18.01 8.31
CA ILE A 299 -1.72 -18.99 9.41
C ILE A 299 -1.92 -20.40 8.86
N LEU A 300 -2.91 -20.62 7.99
CA LEU A 300 -3.18 -21.92 7.38
C LEU A 300 -1.99 -22.41 6.52
N VAL A 301 -1.43 -21.55 5.66
CA VAL A 301 -0.28 -21.90 4.81
C VAL A 301 0.95 -22.20 5.67
N VAL A 302 1.24 -21.38 6.68
CA VAL A 302 2.35 -21.62 7.62
C VAL A 302 2.11 -22.90 8.43
N SER A 303 0.87 -23.19 8.83
CA SER A 303 0.49 -24.41 9.55
C SER A 303 0.62 -25.68 8.70
N THR A 304 0.70 -25.61 7.37
CA THR A 304 0.93 -26.79 6.51
C THR A 304 2.41 -27.17 6.37
N PHE A 305 3.33 -26.24 6.59
CA PHE A 305 4.77 -26.51 6.42
C PHE A 305 5.29 -27.55 7.43
N LEU A 306 4.87 -27.44 8.70
CA LEU A 306 5.29 -28.36 9.77
C LEU A 306 4.80 -29.81 9.57
N PRO A 307 3.51 -30.07 9.23
CA PRO A 307 3.03 -31.40 8.84
C PRO A 307 3.77 -32.02 7.65
N ILE A 308 4.10 -31.23 6.63
CA ILE A 308 4.84 -31.71 5.45
C ILE A 308 6.25 -32.12 5.87
N ALA A 309 6.96 -31.28 6.62
CA ALA A 309 8.28 -31.60 7.14
C ALA A 309 8.26 -32.87 8.03
N ALA A 310 7.26 -33.00 8.91
CA ALA A 310 7.08 -34.18 9.74
C ALA A 310 6.87 -35.45 8.91
N LEU A 311 6.01 -35.39 7.89
CA LEU A 311 5.76 -36.51 6.99
C LEU A 311 7.03 -36.92 6.24
N ILE A 312 7.75 -35.95 5.66
CA ILE A 312 8.98 -36.21 4.89
C ILE A 312 10.07 -36.80 5.78
N ILE A 313 10.37 -36.18 6.93
CA ILE A 313 11.40 -36.64 7.85
C ILE A 313 11.03 -38.02 8.42
N GLY A 314 9.77 -38.24 8.78
CA GLY A 314 9.28 -39.52 9.26
C GLY A 314 9.40 -40.64 8.22
N GLN A 315 9.21 -40.35 6.93
CA GLN A 315 9.36 -41.33 5.85
C GLN A 315 10.83 -41.59 5.50
N ILE A 316 11.65 -40.53 5.36
CA ILE A 316 13.08 -40.66 5.03
C ILE A 316 13.80 -41.51 6.09
N TYR A 317 13.54 -41.21 7.37
CA TYR A 317 14.21 -41.88 8.50
C TYR A 317 13.33 -42.94 9.16
N LYS A 318 12.37 -43.52 8.43
CA LYS A 318 11.35 -44.44 8.97
C LYS A 318 11.93 -45.61 9.77
N ASN A 319 13.09 -46.09 9.35
CA ASN A 319 13.77 -47.24 9.95
C ASN A 319 15.01 -46.84 10.77
N ASP A 320 15.37 -45.56 10.81
CA ASP A 320 16.62 -45.07 11.39
C ASP A 320 16.46 -44.66 12.87
N CYS A 321 15.58 -45.35 13.60
CA CYS A 321 15.36 -45.16 15.03
C CYS A 321 14.97 -46.47 15.73
N PRO A 322 15.88 -47.45 15.80
CA PRO A 322 15.62 -48.75 16.42
C PRO A 322 15.25 -48.64 17.90
N MET A 323 15.75 -47.62 18.61
CA MET A 323 15.45 -47.39 20.03
C MET A 323 13.97 -47.15 20.28
N GLN A 324 13.32 -46.38 19.39
CA GLN A 324 11.91 -46.08 19.51
C GLN A 324 11.28 -45.99 18.10
N PRO A 325 10.86 -47.13 17.54
CA PRO A 325 10.26 -47.20 16.20
C PRO A 325 8.95 -46.42 16.06
N TRP A 326 8.35 -46.02 17.19
CA TRP A 326 7.15 -45.19 17.20
C TRP A 326 7.42 -43.71 16.95
N ILE A 327 8.64 -43.18 17.14
CA ILE A 327 8.99 -41.77 16.83
C ILE A 327 8.77 -41.44 15.34
N PRO A 328 9.32 -42.19 14.37
CA PRO A 328 9.08 -41.89 12.95
C PRO A 328 7.61 -42.11 12.55
N ARG A 329 6.94 -43.13 13.09
CA ARG A 329 5.49 -43.35 12.85
C ARG A 329 4.64 -42.22 13.43
N TRP A 330 5.04 -41.70 14.58
CA TRP A 330 4.40 -40.56 15.23
C TRP A 330 4.42 -39.33 14.32
N LEU A 331 5.57 -39.03 13.72
CA LEU A 331 5.72 -37.94 12.74
C LEU A 331 4.92 -38.19 11.46
N ILE A 332 4.89 -39.42 10.95
CA ILE A 332 4.12 -39.77 9.75
C ILE A 332 2.63 -39.56 9.99
N ILE A 333 2.08 -40.08 11.08
CA ILE A 333 0.65 -39.97 11.41
C ILE A 333 0.31 -38.51 11.74
N PHE A 334 1.17 -37.80 12.47
CA PHE A 334 1.00 -36.36 12.73
C PHE A 334 0.93 -35.56 11.43
N GLY A 335 1.87 -35.79 10.51
CA GLY A 335 1.90 -35.14 9.20
C GLY A 335 0.69 -35.50 8.33
N ALA A 336 0.34 -36.78 8.25
CA ALA A 336 -0.79 -37.27 7.46
C ALA A 336 -2.14 -36.75 7.98
N MET A 337 -2.36 -36.83 9.30
CA MET A 337 -3.59 -36.33 9.93
C MET A 337 -3.68 -34.81 9.93
N GLY A 338 -2.54 -34.11 10.02
CA GLY A 338 -2.46 -32.66 9.81
C GLY A 338 -2.89 -32.26 8.41
N LEU A 339 -2.31 -32.89 7.39
CA LEU A 339 -2.65 -32.59 6.00
C LEU A 339 -4.11 -32.96 5.68
N ALA A 340 -4.58 -34.12 6.14
CA ALA A 340 -5.96 -34.55 5.96
C ALA A 340 -6.94 -33.61 6.69
N GLY A 341 -6.66 -33.26 7.94
CA GLY A 341 -7.48 -32.37 8.77
C GLY A 341 -7.57 -30.95 8.20
N PHE A 342 -6.44 -30.32 7.87
CA PHE A 342 -6.41 -28.99 7.27
C PHE A 342 -7.05 -28.99 5.87
N GLY A 343 -6.88 -30.06 5.09
CA GLY A 343 -7.54 -30.25 3.79
C GLY A 343 -9.05 -30.35 3.91
N LEU A 344 -9.57 -31.13 4.87
CA LEU A 344 -11.01 -31.24 5.12
C LEU A 344 -11.62 -29.91 5.58
N ILE A 345 -10.92 -29.16 6.45
CA ILE A 345 -11.35 -27.81 6.88
C ILE A 345 -11.38 -26.84 5.68
N PHE A 346 -10.41 -26.92 4.77
CA PHE A 346 -10.40 -26.09 3.56
C PHE A 346 -11.57 -26.41 2.63
N ILE A 347 -11.89 -27.70 2.47
CA ILE A 347 -13.03 -28.16 1.67
C ILE A 347 -14.35 -27.69 2.30
N THR A 348 -14.55 -27.87 3.61
CA THR A 348 -15.77 -27.43 4.28
C THR A 348 -15.92 -25.90 4.24
N MET A 349 -14.86 -25.14 4.51
CA MET A 349 -14.84 -23.67 4.38
C MET A 349 -15.17 -23.20 2.95
N SER A 350 -14.64 -23.89 1.94
CA SER A 350 -14.91 -23.59 0.52
C SER A 350 -16.37 -23.85 0.14
N ILE A 351 -16.97 -24.91 0.69
CA ILE A 351 -18.39 -25.25 0.49
C ILE A 351 -19.29 -24.23 1.21
N THR A 352 -18.98 -23.84 2.44
CA THR A 352 -19.72 -22.80 3.18
C THR A 352 -19.60 -21.42 2.52
N PHE A 353 -18.43 -21.07 1.97
CA PHE A 353 -18.22 -19.85 1.19
C PHE A 353 -19.03 -19.80 -0.10
N GLN A 354 -19.25 -20.93 -0.77
CA GLN A 354 -20.11 -21.01 -1.95
C GLN A 354 -21.60 -20.87 -1.60
N ARG A 355 -22.02 -21.26 -0.38
CA ARG A 355 -23.41 -21.19 0.08
C ARG A 355 -23.83 -19.83 0.64
N CYS A 356 -22.92 -19.01 1.20
CA CYS A 356 -23.20 -17.60 1.58
C CYS A 356 -23.57 -16.65 0.42
N SER A 357 -23.55 -17.14 -0.83
CA SER A 357 -24.10 -16.40 -1.97
C SER A 357 -25.61 -16.59 -2.14
N LYS A 358 -26.24 -17.48 -1.35
CA LYS A 358 -27.68 -17.70 -1.34
C LYS A 358 -28.15 -17.71 0.11
N ASP A 359 -29.04 -16.82 0.46
CA ASP A 359 -29.69 -16.77 1.78
C ASP A 359 -30.34 -18.13 2.07
N THR A 360 -29.69 -18.95 2.89
CA THR A 360 -30.31 -20.13 3.48
C THR A 360 -29.61 -20.43 4.79
N GLU A 361 -30.30 -20.16 5.90
CA GLU A 361 -29.93 -20.58 7.24
C GLU A 361 -29.97 -22.11 7.35
N VAL A 362 -28.85 -22.80 7.11
CA VAL A 362 -28.71 -24.21 7.52
C VAL A 362 -27.27 -24.53 7.95
N GLY A 363 -27.11 -24.75 9.26
CA GLY A 363 -26.20 -25.75 9.86
C GLY A 363 -24.72 -25.42 9.96
N ASN A 364 -24.33 -24.55 10.90
CA ASN A 364 -22.93 -24.28 11.28
C ASN A 364 -22.29 -25.39 12.16
N ASP A 365 -23.00 -26.51 12.34
CA ASP A 365 -22.68 -27.52 13.37
C ASP A 365 -21.59 -28.51 12.93
N ILE A 366 -21.60 -29.01 11.69
CA ILE A 366 -20.68 -30.08 11.25
C ILE A 366 -19.22 -29.60 11.21
N SER A 367 -18.97 -28.37 10.75
CA SER A 367 -17.61 -27.80 10.70
C SER A 367 -17.03 -27.60 12.10
N SER A 368 -17.88 -27.24 13.06
CA SER A 368 -17.50 -27.07 14.47
C SER A 368 -17.14 -28.43 15.10
N TYR A 369 -17.97 -29.45 14.91
CA TYR A 369 -17.69 -30.80 15.41
C TYR A 369 -16.40 -31.40 14.83
N MET A 370 -16.16 -31.24 13.51
CA MET A 370 -14.93 -31.72 12.87
C MET A 370 -13.67 -31.02 13.40
N PHE A 371 -13.76 -29.72 13.70
CA PHE A 371 -12.67 -28.97 14.31
C PHE A 371 -12.37 -29.45 15.74
N CYS A 372 -13.41 -29.67 16.55
CA CYS A 372 -13.26 -30.22 17.90
C CYS A 372 -12.62 -31.62 17.89
N LEU A 373 -13.04 -32.51 16.98
CA LEU A 373 -12.45 -33.84 16.84
C LEU A 373 -10.97 -33.78 16.44
N LEU A 374 -10.59 -32.86 15.56
CA LEU A 374 -9.19 -32.67 15.15
C LEU A 374 -8.32 -32.19 16.32
N ILE A 375 -8.83 -31.26 17.13
CA ILE A 375 -8.15 -30.79 18.35
C ILE A 375 -7.96 -31.94 19.33
N LEU A 376 -9.01 -32.72 19.61
CA LEU A 376 -8.95 -33.87 20.51
C LEU A 376 -7.94 -34.90 20.03
N PHE A 377 -7.92 -35.18 18.72
CA PHE A 377 -6.91 -36.05 18.12
C PHE A 377 -5.49 -35.52 18.35
N PHE A 378 -5.21 -34.25 18.08
CA PHE A 378 -3.86 -33.70 18.26
C PHE A 378 -3.43 -33.63 19.71
N LEU A 379 -4.35 -33.39 20.65
CA LEU A 379 -4.06 -33.47 22.08
C LEU A 379 -3.70 -34.90 22.50
N ALA A 380 -4.52 -35.88 22.11
CA ALA A 380 -4.23 -37.29 22.39
C ALA A 380 -2.92 -37.74 21.74
N TRP A 381 -2.65 -37.28 20.51
CA TRP A 381 -1.43 -37.61 19.77
C TRP A 381 -0.18 -36.94 20.34
N LEU A 382 -0.31 -35.71 20.86
CA LEU A 382 0.77 -35.06 21.60
C LEU A 382 1.11 -35.85 22.86
N ILE A 383 0.11 -36.28 23.63
CA ILE A 383 0.31 -37.10 24.82
C ILE A 383 1.04 -38.41 24.45
N ALA A 384 0.60 -39.10 23.39
CA ALA A 384 1.26 -40.31 22.90
C ALA A 384 2.71 -40.05 22.47
N GLY A 385 2.97 -38.96 21.76
CA GLY A 385 4.32 -38.56 21.36
C GLY A 385 5.24 -38.31 22.55
N SER A 386 4.73 -37.65 23.58
CA SER A 386 5.47 -37.36 24.81
C SER A 386 5.93 -38.61 25.54
N VAL A 387 5.13 -39.69 25.51
CA VAL A 387 5.50 -41.00 26.07
C VAL A 387 6.66 -41.63 25.30
N TRP A 388 6.80 -41.38 24.00
CA TRP A 388 7.86 -41.97 23.18
C TRP A 388 9.11 -41.10 23.10
N ILE A 389 8.96 -39.78 23.09
CA ILE A 389 10.03 -38.82 22.80
C ILE A 389 10.79 -38.43 24.08
N PHE A 390 10.11 -38.10 25.18
CA PHE A 390 10.80 -37.60 26.37
C PHE A 390 11.60 -38.67 27.12
N PRO A 391 11.07 -39.90 27.34
CA PRO A 391 11.88 -40.96 27.97
C PRO A 391 13.10 -41.33 27.14
N ALA A 392 12.97 -41.33 25.79
CA ALA A 392 14.09 -41.60 24.90
C ALA A 392 15.24 -40.58 25.06
N ASN A 393 14.97 -39.36 25.52
CA ASN A 393 15.98 -38.32 25.73
C ASN A 393 17.06 -38.68 26.74
N LEU A 394 16.78 -39.61 27.65
CA LEU A 394 17.71 -40.00 28.70
C LEU A 394 18.81 -40.94 28.19
N GLU A 395 18.53 -41.70 27.13
CA GLU A 395 19.39 -42.81 26.69
C GLU A 395 19.75 -42.77 25.19
N VAL A 396 19.19 -41.81 24.43
CA VAL A 396 19.40 -41.71 22.98
C VAL A 396 20.84 -41.37 22.61
N GLN A 397 21.35 -42.03 21.58
CA GLN A 397 22.65 -41.73 20.96
C GLN A 397 22.54 -41.56 19.44
N PHE A 398 23.39 -40.71 18.89
CA PHE A 398 23.29 -40.26 17.48
C PHE A 398 24.43 -40.77 16.58
N ASN A 399 25.45 -41.42 17.14
CA ASN A 399 26.70 -41.68 16.44
C ASN A 399 26.83 -43.11 15.89
N GLU A 400 26.31 -44.12 16.60
CA GLU A 400 26.52 -45.53 16.25
C GLU A 400 25.22 -46.22 15.84
N THR A 401 25.05 -46.53 14.55
CA THR A 401 23.81 -47.12 13.98
C THR A 401 23.50 -48.54 14.46
N ASN A 402 24.50 -49.28 14.95
CA ASN A 402 24.36 -50.69 15.33
C ASN A 402 23.82 -50.91 16.76
N LYS A 403 23.74 -49.85 17.56
CA LYS A 403 23.28 -49.94 18.96
C LYS A 403 21.77 -49.80 19.05
N LYS A 404 21.16 -50.53 19.98
CA LYS A 404 19.71 -50.47 20.23
C LYS A 404 19.22 -49.08 20.68
N THR A 405 20.10 -48.27 21.27
CA THR A 405 19.81 -46.89 21.71
C THR A 405 20.01 -45.84 20.61
N TYR A 406 20.31 -46.26 19.38
CA TYR A 406 20.47 -45.35 18.25
C TYR A 406 19.14 -44.74 17.81
N CYS A 407 19.18 -43.46 17.48
CA CYS A 407 18.15 -42.79 16.68
C CYS A 407 18.79 -41.70 15.82
N HIS A 408 18.32 -41.54 14.58
CA HIS A 408 18.87 -40.55 13.66
C HIS A 408 18.70 -39.13 14.21
N LYS A 409 19.79 -38.35 14.21
CA LYS A 409 19.86 -37.02 14.83
C LYS A 409 18.78 -36.07 14.34
N THR A 410 18.57 -36.00 13.02
CA THR A 410 17.56 -35.11 12.42
C THR A 410 16.15 -35.53 12.80
N LEU A 411 15.87 -36.84 12.79
CA LEU A 411 14.56 -37.40 13.12
C LEU A 411 14.22 -37.08 14.59
N TYR A 412 15.13 -37.42 15.50
CA TYR A 412 14.91 -37.25 16.94
C TYR A 412 14.82 -35.77 17.32
N LYS A 413 15.75 -34.92 16.86
CA LYS A 413 15.72 -33.48 17.19
C LYS A 413 14.52 -32.77 16.60
N PHE A 414 14.08 -33.17 15.40
CA PHE A 414 12.86 -32.64 14.81
C PHE A 414 11.63 -33.05 15.63
N ALA A 415 11.50 -34.32 16.01
CA ALA A 415 10.39 -34.79 16.83
C ALA A 415 10.35 -34.07 18.19
N PHE A 416 11.49 -33.97 18.87
CA PHE A 416 11.62 -33.26 20.15
C PHE A 416 11.27 -31.76 20.02
N GLY A 417 11.82 -31.09 19.01
CA GLY A 417 11.51 -29.68 18.74
C GLY A 417 10.04 -29.45 18.40
N LEU A 418 9.44 -30.34 17.60
CA LEU A 418 8.02 -30.30 17.27
C LEU A 418 7.16 -30.44 18.54
N SER A 419 7.49 -31.36 19.45
CA SER A 419 6.79 -31.49 20.73
C SER A 419 6.89 -30.22 21.56
N LEU A 420 8.07 -29.58 21.67
CA LEU A 420 8.22 -28.33 22.40
C LEU A 420 7.35 -27.20 21.81
N VAL A 421 7.35 -27.05 20.48
CA VAL A 421 6.51 -26.05 19.81
C VAL A 421 5.02 -26.31 20.10
N GLN A 422 4.57 -27.57 20.07
CA GLN A 422 3.19 -27.92 20.40
C GLN A 422 2.83 -27.54 21.84
N TYR A 423 3.70 -27.78 22.81
CA TYR A 423 3.49 -27.35 24.20
C TYR A 423 3.46 -25.83 24.35
N SER A 424 4.35 -25.11 23.68
CA SER A 424 4.35 -23.63 23.68
C SER A 424 3.05 -23.06 23.11
N LEU A 425 2.54 -23.64 22.02
CA LEU A 425 1.27 -23.21 21.42
C LEU A 425 0.09 -23.46 22.37
N ILE A 426 0.04 -24.62 23.04
CA ILE A 426 -0.99 -24.90 24.05
C ILE A 426 -0.88 -23.91 25.23
N GLY A 427 0.33 -23.62 25.69
CA GLY A 427 0.58 -22.63 26.74
C GLY A 427 0.06 -21.24 26.38
N VAL A 428 0.37 -20.74 25.19
CA VAL A 428 -0.14 -19.44 24.68
C VAL A 428 -1.66 -19.45 24.59
N LEU A 429 -2.26 -20.53 24.07
CA LEU A 429 -3.71 -20.66 23.98
C LEU A 429 -4.39 -20.58 25.35
N ILE A 430 -3.87 -21.30 26.34
CA ILE A 430 -4.38 -21.27 27.72
C ILE A 430 -4.22 -19.87 28.33
N CYS A 431 -3.06 -19.22 28.16
CA CYS A 431 -2.82 -17.86 28.65
C CYS A 431 -3.77 -16.83 28.01
N CYS A 432 -4.02 -16.92 26.70
CA CYS A 432 -4.94 -16.02 26.00
C CYS A 432 -6.42 -16.23 26.40
N CYS A 433 -6.81 -17.45 26.75
CA CYS A 433 -8.16 -17.74 27.25
C CYS A 433 -8.37 -17.25 28.69
N LEU A 434 -7.34 -17.27 29.54
CA LEU A 434 -7.41 -16.82 30.92
C LEU A 434 -7.21 -15.30 31.08
N GLY A 435 -6.45 -14.66 30.18
CA GLY A 435 -6.18 -13.22 30.22
C GLY A 435 -7.34 -12.31 29.77
N ASN A 436 -8.38 -12.87 29.16
CA ASN A 436 -9.61 -12.15 28.79
C ASN A 436 -10.71 -12.23 29.87
N VAL A 437 -10.41 -12.80 31.04
CA VAL A 437 -11.35 -13.02 32.16
C VAL A 437 -11.03 -12.14 33.38
N PHE A 438 -10.04 -11.24 33.28
CA PHE A 438 -9.67 -10.30 34.34
C PHE A 438 -9.76 -8.84 33.91
#